data_AF-A0A7K5ADZ3-F1
#
_entry.id   AF-A0A7K5ADZ3-F1
#
_cell.length_a   1.000
_cell.length_b   1.000
_cell.length_c   1.000
_cell.angle_alpha   90.00
_cell.angle_beta   90.00
_cell.angle_gamma   90.00
#
_symmetry.space_group_name_H-M   'P 1'
#
loop_
_entity.id
_entity.type
_entity.pdbx_description
1 polymer ?
#
loop_
_entity_poly.entity_id
_entity_poly.type
_entity_poly.pdbx_seq_one_letter_code
_entity_poly.pdbx_strand_id
1 'polypeptide(L)'
;DVQNFAGSWGSGLAFCALLHSFFPDAFDYASLQPAARRHNFTLAFAIAEERAGCAPLLDVEDMVRMAVPDAKCIYTYVQELYRCLVAKGLVRTRKR
;
A
#
# COMPACT_ATOMS: atom_id res chain seq x y z
N ASP A 1 -0.95 -12.31 -7.21
CA ASP A 1 -1.73 -11.67 -8.28
C ASP A 1 -2.81 -10.79 -7.65
N VAL A 2 -3.09 -9.61 -8.19
CA VAL A 2 -4.07 -8.66 -7.60
C VAL A 2 -5.33 -8.63 -8.47
N GLN A 3 -6.42 -9.18 -7.95
CA GLN A 3 -7.64 -9.44 -8.72
C GLN A 3 -8.83 -8.55 -8.33
N ASN A 4 -8.72 -7.83 -7.21
CA ASN A 4 -9.76 -6.96 -6.68
C ASN A 4 -9.16 -5.95 -5.68
N PHE A 5 -9.95 -4.97 -5.24
CA PHE A 5 -9.60 -4.05 -4.15
C PHE A 5 -10.00 -4.57 -2.76
N ALA A 6 -10.21 -5.88 -2.60
CA ALA A 6 -10.64 -6.45 -1.32
C ALA A 6 -9.63 -7.51 -0.85
N GLY A 7 -9.99 -8.80 -0.94
CA GLY A 7 -9.16 -9.91 -0.45
C GLY A 7 -7.73 -9.95 -1.01
N SER A 8 -7.49 -9.45 -2.23
CA SER A 8 -6.14 -9.40 -2.83
C SER A 8 -5.17 -8.50 -2.04
N TRP A 9 -5.70 -7.57 -1.24
CA TRP A 9 -4.93 -6.63 -0.44
C TRP A 9 -4.85 -7.03 1.03
N GLY A 10 -5.60 -8.05 1.46
CA GLY A 10 -5.73 -8.46 2.86
C GLY A 10 -4.44 -8.98 3.51
N SER A 11 -3.42 -9.34 2.72
CA SER A 11 -2.11 -9.75 3.22
C SER A 11 -1.14 -8.59 3.48
N GLY A 12 -1.47 -7.37 3.00
CA GLY A 12 -0.57 -6.21 3.00
C GLY A 12 0.54 -6.26 1.93
N LEU A 13 0.77 -7.41 1.28
CA LEU A 13 1.83 -7.54 0.26
C LEU A 13 1.56 -6.71 -0.98
N ALA A 14 0.29 -6.52 -1.37
CA ALA A 14 -0.05 -5.67 -2.51
C ALA A 14 0.39 -4.21 -2.29
N PHE A 15 0.25 -3.69 -1.07
CA PHE A 15 0.74 -2.36 -0.70
C PHE A 15 2.28 -2.32 -0.72
N CYS A 16 2.93 -3.33 -0.14
CA CYS A 16 4.38 -3.44 -0.15
C CYS A 16 4.94 -3.49 -1.59
N ALA A 17 4.33 -4.29 -2.47
CA ALA A 17 4.76 -4.42 -3.86
C ALA A 17 4.63 -3.10 -4.62
N LEU A 18 3.51 -2.39 -4.41
CA LEU A 18 3.27 -1.08 -5.00
C LEU A 18 4.35 -0.09 -4.56
N LEU A 19 4.63 0.02 -3.26
CA LEU A 19 5.64 0.94 -2.74
C LEU A 19 7.06 0.57 -3.19
N HIS A 20 7.40 -0.72 -3.17
CA HIS A 20 8.69 -1.21 -3.64
C HIS A 20 8.93 -0.91 -5.14
N SER A 21 7.87 -0.79 -5.95
CA SER A 21 8.00 -0.38 -7.35
C SER A 21 8.46 1.08 -7.53
N PHE A 22 8.16 1.95 -6.57
CA PHE A 22 8.61 3.35 -6.54
C PHE A 22 9.87 3.55 -5.69
N PHE A 23 10.05 2.73 -4.66
CA PHE A 23 11.13 2.82 -3.68
C PHE A 23 11.76 1.43 -3.46
N PRO A 24 12.50 0.90 -4.45
CA PRO A 24 13.08 -0.45 -4.34
C PRO A 24 14.08 -0.57 -3.18
N ASP A 25 14.72 0.53 -2.78
CA ASP A 25 15.71 0.55 -1.69
C ASP A 25 15.07 0.75 -0.30
N ALA A 26 13.74 0.82 -0.19
CA ALA A 26 13.06 1.08 1.07
C ALA A 26 13.05 -0.12 2.02
N PHE A 27 12.95 -1.34 1.50
CA PHE A 27 12.93 -2.60 2.26
C PHE A 27 13.09 -3.81 1.33
N ASP A 28 13.47 -4.96 1.89
CA ASP A 28 13.56 -6.21 1.13
C ASP A 28 12.18 -6.86 0.96
N TYR A 29 11.55 -6.66 -0.21
CA TYR A 29 10.26 -7.27 -0.53
C TYR A 29 10.30 -8.81 -0.55
N ALA A 30 11.43 -9.43 -0.93
CA ALA A 30 11.53 -10.88 -1.06
C ALA A 30 11.49 -11.60 0.30
N SER A 31 11.87 -10.89 1.37
CA SER A 31 11.78 -11.40 2.75
C SER A 31 10.36 -11.44 3.31
N LEU A 32 9.40 -10.71 2.73
CA LEU A 32 8.07 -10.55 3.28
C LEU A 32 7.21 -11.81 3.12
N GLN A 33 6.39 -12.07 4.14
CA GLN A 33 5.56 -13.28 4.21
C GLN A 33 4.06 -12.93 4.20
N PRO A 34 3.21 -13.61 3.41
CA PRO A 34 1.77 -13.34 3.38
C PRO A 34 1.09 -13.48 4.75
N ALA A 35 1.60 -14.37 5.61
CA ALA A 35 1.09 -14.60 6.96
C ALA A 35 1.41 -13.44 7.93
N ALA A 36 2.46 -12.67 7.65
CA ALA A 36 2.92 -11.56 8.49
C ALA A 36 2.13 -10.27 8.23
N ARG A 37 0.79 -10.36 8.16
CA ARG A 37 -0.11 -9.28 7.72
C ARG A 37 0.13 -7.96 8.45
N ARG A 38 0.19 -8.02 9.79
CA ARG A 38 0.45 -6.86 10.64
C ARG A 38 1.74 -6.15 10.25
N HIS A 39 2.83 -6.90 10.13
CA HIS A 39 4.12 -6.36 9.72
C HIS A 39 4.06 -5.73 8.32
N ASN A 40 3.44 -6.42 7.36
CA ASN A 40 3.31 -5.93 5.99
C ASN A 40 2.53 -4.61 5.92
N PHE A 41 1.40 -4.49 6.63
CA PHE A 41 0.62 -3.25 6.67
C PHE A 41 1.38 -2.13 7.37
N THR A 42 1.97 -2.38 8.54
CA THR A 42 2.77 -1.38 9.26
C THR A 42 3.93 -0.87 8.40
N LEU A 43 4.66 -1.77 7.76
CA LEU A 43 5.78 -1.42 6.88
C LEU A 43 5.30 -0.58 5.70
N ALA A 44 4.26 -1.02 4.99
CA ALA A 44 3.74 -0.29 3.85
C ALA A 44 3.29 1.13 4.23
N PHE A 45 2.52 1.28 5.29
CA PHE A 45 2.00 2.58 5.70
C PHE A 45 3.12 3.51 6.19
N ALA A 46 4.10 3.00 6.94
CA ALA A 46 5.27 3.77 7.34
C ALA A 46 6.07 4.29 6.14
N ILE A 47 6.33 3.44 5.14
CA ILE A 47 7.07 3.84 3.94
C ILE A 47 6.27 4.82 3.08
N ALA A 48 4.95 4.63 2.97
CA ALA A 48 4.08 5.58 2.27
C ALA A 48 4.13 6.97 2.93
N GLU A 49 4.11 7.05 4.25
CA GLU A 49 4.23 8.31 4.97
C GLU A 49 5.63 8.93 4.81
N GLU A 50 6.69 8.17 5.09
CA GLU A 50 8.07 8.66 5.04
C GLU A 50 8.50 9.10 3.64
N ARG A 51 8.23 8.27 2.61
CA ARG A 51 8.76 8.46 1.26
C ARG A 51 7.78 9.18 0.35
N ALA A 52 6.50 8.81 0.42
CA ALA A 52 5.44 9.40 -0.41
C ALA A 52 4.72 10.58 0.27
N GLY A 53 4.90 10.82 1.57
CA GLY A 53 4.17 11.87 2.30
C GLY A 53 2.67 11.57 2.38
N CYS A 54 2.29 10.31 2.27
CA CYS A 54 0.89 9.87 2.27
C CYS A 54 0.52 9.39 3.67
N ALA A 55 -0.37 10.13 4.34
CA ALA A 55 -0.88 9.72 5.65
C ALA A 55 -1.68 8.41 5.54
N PRO A 56 -1.55 7.48 6.51
CA PRO A 56 -2.36 6.27 6.54
C PRO A 56 -3.83 6.59 6.82
N LEU A 57 -4.72 6.24 5.89
CA LEU A 57 -6.18 6.34 6.07
C LEU A 57 -6.78 5.03 6.62
N LEU A 58 -6.00 3.96 6.63
CA LEU A 58 -6.39 2.63 7.08
C LEU A 58 -5.67 2.30 8.37
N ASP A 59 -6.41 1.78 9.34
CA ASP A 59 -5.84 1.31 10.58
C ASP A 59 -5.31 -0.14 10.43
N VAL A 60 -4.10 -0.39 10.94
CA VAL A 60 -3.46 -1.71 10.83
C VAL A 60 -4.23 -2.78 11.62
N GLU A 61 -4.74 -2.45 12.80
CA GLU A 61 -5.51 -3.39 13.62
C GLU A 61 -6.77 -3.83 12.88
N ASP A 62 -7.50 -2.89 12.30
CA ASP A 62 -8.73 -3.16 11.57
C ASP A 62 -8.45 -4.04 10.35
N MET A 63 -7.40 -3.73 9.58
CA MET A 63 -7.01 -4.53 8.41
C MET A 63 -6.53 -5.94 8.75
N VAL A 64 -5.94 -6.14 9.93
CA VAL A 64 -5.55 -7.48 10.39
C VAL A 64 -6.74 -8.27 10.94
N ARG A 65 -7.67 -7.60 11.63
CA ARG A 65 -8.88 -8.23 12.19
C ARG A 65 -9.85 -8.67 11.09
N MET A 66 -10.00 -7.86 10.04
CA MET A 66 -10.87 -8.18 8.92
C MET A 66 -10.20 -9.22 8.00
N ALA A 67 -10.86 -10.35 7.78
CA ALA A 67 -10.37 -11.37 6.84
C ALA A 67 -10.35 -10.85 5.39
N VAL A 68 -11.31 -9.98 5.05
CA VAL A 68 -11.43 -9.32 3.76
C VAL A 68 -11.70 -7.84 4.01
N PRO A 69 -10.80 -6.93 3.60
CA PRO A 69 -11.01 -5.50 3.78
C PRO A 69 -12.09 -4.97 2.82
N ASP A 70 -12.74 -3.87 3.21
CA ASP A 70 -13.73 -3.21 2.36
C ASP A 70 -13.09 -2.61 1.10
N ALA A 71 -13.70 -2.87 -0.05
CA ALA A 71 -13.14 -2.48 -1.34
C ALA A 71 -13.07 -0.96 -1.54
N LYS A 72 -14.01 -0.20 -0.97
CA LYS A 72 -14.01 1.26 -1.07
C LYS A 72 -12.90 1.83 -0.21
N CYS A 73 -12.70 1.32 1.01
CA CYS A 73 -11.60 1.76 1.88
C CYS A 73 -10.23 1.55 1.22
N ILE A 74 -9.98 0.37 0.66
CA ILE A 74 -8.73 0.08 -0.06
C ILE A 74 -8.59 0.98 -1.29
N TYR A 75 -9.65 1.10 -2.10
CA TYR A 75 -9.64 1.97 -3.29
C TYR A 75 -9.33 3.43 -2.93
N THR A 76 -9.99 3.97 -1.91
CA THR A 76 -9.77 5.34 -1.44
C THR A 76 -8.33 5.55 -0.99
N TYR A 77 -7.75 4.58 -0.26
CA TYR A 77 -6.35 4.70 0.17
C TYR A 77 -5.37 4.61 -1.00
N VAL A 78 -5.57 3.68 -1.95
CA VAL A 78 -4.74 3.58 -3.16
C VAL A 78 -4.86 4.84 -4.03
N GLN A 79 -6.05 5.42 -4.13
CA GLN A 79 -6.29 6.67 -4.84
C GLN A 79 -5.52 7.83 -4.20
N GLU A 80 -5.54 7.94 -2.87
CA GLU A 80 -4.78 8.98 -2.16
C GLU A 80 -3.27 8.78 -2.30
N LEU A 81 -2.79 7.54 -2.15
CA LEU A 81 -1.38 7.20 -2.38
C LEU A 81 -0.92 7.60 -3.78
N TYR A 82 -1.73 7.33 -4.81
CA TYR A 82 -1.47 7.78 -6.17
C TYR A 82 -1.35 9.31 -6.25
N ARG A 83 -2.25 10.06 -5.61
CA ARG A 83 -2.20 11.53 -5.58
C ARG A 83 -0.91 12.03 -4.91
N CYS A 84 -0.49 11.44 -3.80
CA CYS A 84 0.76 11.77 -3.12
C CYS A 84 1.99 11.50 -4.00
N LEU A 85 2.02 10.35 -4.69
CA LEU A 85 3.10 10.00 -5.61
C LEU A 85 3.16 10.94 -6.83
N VAL A 86 2.01 11.34 -7.38
CA VAL A 86 1.93 12.35 -8.45
C VAL A 86 2.44 13.70 -7.95
N ALA A 87 2.05 14.13 -6.76
CA ALA A 87 2.50 15.39 -6.17
C ALA A 87 4.03 15.44 -5.98
N LYS A 88 4.66 14.30 -5.72
CA LYS A 88 6.13 14.15 -5.67
C LYS A 88 6.80 13.98 -7.04
N GLY A 89 6.04 13.96 -8.13
CA GLY A 89 6.57 13.77 -9.49
C GLY A 89 7.04 12.34 -9.78
N LEU A 90 6.67 11.36 -8.94
CA LEU A 90 7.07 9.96 -9.09
C LEU A 90 6.21 9.21 -10.10
N VAL A 91 5.03 9.73 -10.42
CA VAL A 91 4.15 9.18 -11.46
C VAL A 91 4.12 10.14 -12.64
N ARG A 92 4.53 9.65 -13.82
CA ARG A 92 4.41 10.38 -15.08
C ARG A 92 2.94 10.35 -15.54
N THR A 93 2.19 11.40 -15.22
CA THR A 93 0.91 11.62 -15.89
C THR A 93 1.19 12.05 -17.32
N ARG A 94 0.67 11.32 -18.32
CA ARG A 94 0.76 11.79 -19.70
C ARG A 94 -0.03 13.09 -19.78
N LYS A 95 0.65 14.21 -20.04
CA LYS A 95 -0.02 15.44 -20.47
C LYS A 95 -0.71 15.12 -21.79
N ARG A 96 -2.04 15.31 -21.81
CA ARG A 96 -2.86 15.17 -22.99
C ARG A 96 -2.58 16.32 -23.95
#